data_AF-H2AMQ7-F1
#
_entry.id   AF-H2AMQ7-F1
#
_cell.length_a   1.000
_cell.length_b   1.000
_cell.length_c   1.000
_cell.angle_alpha   90.00
_cell.angle_beta   90.00
_cell.angle_gamma   90.00
#
_symmetry.space_group_name_H-M   'P 1'
#
loop_
_entity.id
_entity.type
_entity.pdbx_description
1 polymer ?
#
loop_
_entity_poly.entity_id
_entity_poly.type
_entity_poly.pdbx_seq_one_letter_code
_entity_poly.pdbx_strand_id
1 'polypeptide(L)'
;MLCSTARSTFSNSILQKYLFSSLRKHVFYRANSTLTKTELGKYEVYYKNLQTAINETPETIISKSPTLTTLHKRIGLPKEFTLSNLSKCLTCRSSFSTSDSLTITATAKQADNHGLNIFGKNLLTFHVTKFLLMKYPRLPTVVLNAAINAYISKNVLANIARSWGVEVEQSTIMKRFLKNEPISVTLGKLRYYNNEFNKVDGIEMISKLNYSENDALALFVRSVISVLWTINEHAAVDFIYKYILSRKLDISKLFYFENPTRELARLCERENFQKPVSKLIAESGRLSKAPVFIIGVFSGEEKLGEGYGSSLKEAKARAATDALMKWYAYEAVQNSKQEPLIDPGTVIV
;
A
#
# COMPACT_ATOMS: atom_id res chain seq x y z
N MET A 1 -42.88 53.02 21.34
CA MET A 1 -43.54 53.51 22.57
C MET A 1 -44.31 52.34 23.15
N LEU A 2 -43.81 51.70 24.21
CA LEU A 2 -44.22 51.92 25.61
C LEU A 2 -45.72 51.64 25.76
N CYS A 3 -46.25 50.80 26.64
CA CYS A 3 -45.86 50.40 28.00
C CYS A 3 -46.94 49.34 28.39
N SER A 4 -46.68 48.20 29.02
CA SER A 4 -46.30 47.96 30.42
C SER A 4 -47.43 47.30 31.22
N THR A 5 -47.05 46.26 31.99
CA THR A 5 -47.43 45.99 33.39
C THR A 5 -48.89 45.56 33.68
N ALA A 6 -49.22 44.70 34.64
CA ALA A 6 -48.49 44.04 35.73
C ALA A 6 -49.40 43.02 36.45
N ARG A 7 -48.77 41.99 37.03
CA ARG A 7 -48.98 41.42 38.39
C ARG A 7 -50.36 40.95 38.84
N SER A 8 -50.43 39.72 39.33
CA SER A 8 -50.33 39.39 40.78
C SER A 8 -50.52 37.86 40.97
N THR A 9 -49.45 37.16 41.36
CA THR A 9 -49.16 36.61 42.71
C THR A 9 -50.12 35.51 43.19
N PHE A 10 -49.60 34.27 43.27
CA PHE A 10 -49.69 33.51 44.52
C PHE A 10 -48.38 32.77 44.77
N SER A 11 -47.94 32.92 46.00
CA SER A 11 -46.65 32.59 46.56
C SER A 11 -46.64 31.24 47.28
N ASN A 12 -45.42 30.83 47.63
CA ASN A 12 -45.00 29.83 48.61
C ASN A 12 -44.93 28.40 48.07
N SER A 13 -43.91 27.61 48.36
CA SER A 13 -42.60 27.79 48.99
C SER A 13 -41.97 26.39 48.95
N ILE A 14 -40.63 26.31 49.02
CA ILE A 14 -39.80 25.14 49.36
C ILE A 14 -38.91 24.66 48.20
N LEU A 15 -37.59 24.71 48.48
CA LEU A 15 -36.43 24.19 47.74
C LEU A 15 -35.75 25.10 46.71
N GLN A 16 -35.35 26.28 47.16
CA GLN A 16 -34.13 26.94 46.70
C GLN A 16 -33.16 27.08 47.88
N LYS A 17 -32.12 26.23 47.94
CA LYS A 17 -30.88 26.43 48.70
C LYS A 17 -29.94 25.24 48.48
N TYR A 18 -29.16 25.26 47.40
CA TYR A 18 -27.81 24.69 47.37
C TYR A 18 -26.98 25.43 46.32
N LEU A 19 -26.70 26.69 46.64
CA LEU A 19 -25.62 27.47 46.08
C LEU A 19 -24.45 27.27 47.06
N PHE A 20 -23.57 26.30 46.78
CA PHE A 20 -22.35 26.11 47.56
C PHE A 20 -21.22 26.91 46.91
N SER A 21 -21.20 28.21 47.21
CA SER A 21 -19.96 28.95 47.39
C SER A 21 -19.43 28.66 48.80
N SER A 22 -18.48 27.74 48.95
CA SER A 22 -17.69 27.68 50.19
C SER A 22 -16.48 26.78 50.08
N LEU A 23 -15.33 27.39 50.36
CA LEU A 23 -14.13 26.77 50.93
C LEU A 23 -13.36 25.80 50.03
N ARG A 24 -12.42 26.40 49.29
CA ARG A 24 -11.10 25.84 49.00
C ARG A 24 -10.41 25.50 50.34
N LYS A 25 -10.81 24.42 50.99
CA LYS A 25 -10.02 23.79 52.05
C LYS A 25 -8.80 23.23 51.35
N HIS A 26 -7.65 23.87 51.55
CA HIS A 26 -6.36 23.22 51.46
C HIS A 26 -6.38 22.04 52.42
N VAL A 27 -6.87 20.90 51.95
CA VAL A 27 -6.53 19.62 52.53
C VAL A 27 -5.07 19.42 52.17
N PHE A 28 -4.20 19.92 53.04
CA PHE A 28 -2.85 19.39 53.16
C PHE A 28 -3.00 17.91 53.45
N TYR A 29 -3.06 17.11 52.38
CA TYR A 29 -2.55 15.75 52.46
C TYR A 29 -1.08 15.93 52.85
N ARG A 30 -0.78 15.78 54.15
CA ARG A 30 0.53 15.33 54.60
C ARG A 30 0.70 13.95 53.97
N ALA A 31 1.16 13.93 52.72
CA ALA A 31 1.73 12.75 52.11
C ALA A 31 3.02 12.50 52.89
N ASN A 32 2.91 11.67 53.92
CA ASN A 32 4.08 11.14 54.60
C ASN A 32 5.00 10.55 53.54
N SER A 33 6.20 11.10 53.48
CA SER A 33 7.28 10.84 52.54
C SER A 33 7.87 9.45 52.74
N THR A 34 7.09 8.43 52.41
CA THR A 34 7.55 7.07 52.12
C THR A 34 6.76 6.60 50.91
N LEU A 35 7.01 7.24 49.77
CA LEU A 35 6.40 6.95 48.47
C LEU A 35 6.95 5.60 47.95
N THR A 36 6.54 4.51 48.58
CA THR A 36 6.86 3.15 48.16
C THR A 36 6.14 2.87 46.83
N LYS A 37 6.86 3.09 45.72
CA LYS A 37 6.76 2.36 44.44
C LYS A 37 5.38 1.73 44.14
N THR A 38 4.35 2.53 43.89
CA THR A 38 3.08 2.00 43.36
C THR A 38 3.33 1.43 41.96
N GLU A 39 2.78 0.26 41.65
CA GLU A 39 2.92 -0.36 40.32
C GLU A 39 2.42 0.56 39.19
N LEU A 40 1.38 1.36 39.48
CA LEU A 40 0.90 2.41 38.59
C LEU A 40 1.97 3.47 38.31
N GLY A 41 2.69 3.94 39.32
CA GLY A 41 3.76 4.92 39.14
C GLY A 41 4.92 4.38 38.29
N LYS A 42 5.26 3.09 38.46
CA LYS A 42 6.25 2.42 37.59
C LYS A 42 5.77 2.34 36.14
N TYR A 43 4.50 2.00 35.93
CA TYR A 43 3.89 1.95 34.60
C TYR A 43 3.88 3.33 33.93
N GLU A 44 3.53 4.39 34.67
CA GLU A 44 3.52 5.76 34.14
C GLU A 44 4.91 6.20 33.67
N VAL A 45 5.95 5.89 34.46
CA VAL A 45 7.34 6.17 34.08
C VAL A 45 7.73 5.37 32.83
N TYR A 46 7.39 4.09 32.77
CA TYR A 46 7.63 3.25 31.60
C TYR A 46 6.94 3.81 30.33
N TYR A 47 5.67 4.19 30.45
CA TYR A 47 4.89 4.76 29.35
C TYR A 47 5.50 6.06 28.83
N LYS A 48 5.91 6.97 29.73
CA LYS A 48 6.58 8.23 29.36
C LYS A 48 7.91 7.96 28.65
N ASN A 49 8.71 7.02 29.17
CA ASN A 49 9.98 6.64 28.55
C ASN A 49 9.79 6.00 27.17
N LEU A 50 8.74 5.21 26.99
CA LEU A 50 8.38 4.64 25.69
C LEU A 50 8.00 5.75 24.71
N GLN A 51 7.17 6.70 25.15
CA GLN A 51 6.73 7.82 24.31
C GLN A 51 7.91 8.72 23.89
N THR A 52 8.83 9.05 24.80
CA THR A 52 10.03 9.82 24.46
C THR A 52 10.92 9.05 23.49
N ALA A 53 11.15 7.75 23.71
CA ALA A 53 11.95 6.92 22.81
C ALA A 53 11.35 6.81 21.40
N ILE A 54 10.02 6.79 21.27
CA ILE A 54 9.31 6.77 19.98
C ILE A 54 9.48 8.10 19.23
N ASN A 55 9.44 9.22 19.96
CA ASN A 55 9.55 10.55 19.36
C ASN A 55 10.98 10.92 18.98
N GLU A 56 11.95 10.62 19.84
CA GLU A 56 13.35 11.02 19.66
C GLU A 56 14.15 9.97 18.86
N THR A 57 13.74 8.70 18.88
CA THR A 57 14.46 7.57 18.24
C THR A 57 15.96 7.53 18.57
N PRO A 58 16.35 7.47 19.85
CA PRO A 58 17.76 7.53 20.26
C PRO A 58 18.56 6.30 19.80
N GLU A 59 19.73 6.54 19.20
CA GLU A 59 20.55 5.48 18.60
C GLU A 59 21.11 4.48 19.63
N THR A 60 21.29 4.90 20.87
CA THR A 60 21.77 4.06 21.99
C THR A 60 20.82 2.93 22.37
N ILE A 61 19.50 3.15 22.21
CA ILE A 61 18.46 2.14 22.48
C ILE A 61 18.24 1.29 21.23
N ILE A 62 18.25 1.93 20.06
CA ILE A 62 17.97 1.30 18.77
C ILE A 62 19.04 0.29 18.37
N SER A 63 20.31 0.60 18.61
CA SER A 63 21.43 -0.33 18.36
C SER A 63 21.32 -1.65 19.13
N LYS A 64 20.63 -1.64 20.28
CA LYS A 64 20.37 -2.84 21.09
C LYS A 64 19.20 -3.68 20.55
N SER A 65 18.48 -3.23 19.52
CA SER A 65 17.34 -3.93 18.95
C SER A 65 17.80 -5.06 18.01
N PRO A 66 17.53 -6.34 18.33
CA PRO A 66 17.88 -7.45 17.44
C PRO A 66 17.00 -7.49 16.19
N THR A 67 15.74 -7.04 16.27
CA THR A 67 14.81 -7.05 15.13
C THR A 67 15.21 -6.05 14.06
N LEU A 68 15.63 -4.85 14.44
CA LEU A 68 16.12 -3.83 13.50
C LEU A 68 17.44 -4.23 12.85
N THR A 69 18.38 -4.74 13.64
CA THR A 69 19.70 -5.16 13.12
C THR A 69 19.58 -6.32 12.14
N THR A 70 18.77 -7.33 12.46
CA THR A 70 18.50 -8.45 11.55
C THR A 70 17.79 -8.02 10.28
N LEU A 71 16.79 -7.14 10.37
CA LEU A 71 16.07 -6.61 9.21
C LEU A 71 16.99 -5.80 8.28
N HIS A 72 17.84 -4.93 8.85
CA HIS A 72 18.83 -4.15 8.10
C HIS A 72 19.76 -5.05 7.28
N LYS A 73 20.28 -6.12 7.90
CA LYS A 73 21.15 -7.09 7.25
C LYS A 73 20.43 -7.94 6.20
N ARG A 74 19.20 -8.40 6.50
CA ARG A 74 18.41 -9.27 5.61
C ARG A 74 18.06 -8.59 4.29
N ILE A 75 17.67 -7.33 4.36
CA ILE A 75 17.27 -6.53 3.18
C ILE A 75 18.51 -6.03 2.41
N GLY A 76 19.70 -6.08 3.02
CA GLY A 76 20.96 -5.64 2.41
C GLY A 76 21.05 -4.13 2.30
N LEU A 77 20.60 -3.41 3.34
CA LEU A 77 20.63 -1.95 3.35
C LEU A 77 22.08 -1.42 3.50
N PRO A 78 22.39 -0.25 2.89
CA PRO A 78 23.71 0.36 2.98
C PRO A 78 24.01 0.84 4.40
N LYS A 79 25.29 1.06 4.73
CA LYS A 79 25.71 1.41 6.11
C LYS A 79 25.27 2.81 6.52
N GLU A 80 25.12 3.70 5.54
CA GLU A 80 24.59 5.05 5.66
C GLU A 80 23.12 5.04 6.08
N PHE A 81 22.39 3.95 5.82
CA PHE A 81 21.03 3.76 6.31
C PHE A 81 21.07 3.44 7.81
N THR A 82 20.91 4.47 8.64
CA THR A 82 20.91 4.32 10.10
C THR A 82 19.70 3.51 10.58
N LEU A 83 19.89 2.80 11.69
CA LEU A 83 18.81 2.06 12.35
C LEU A 83 17.71 2.99 12.90
N SER A 84 18.06 4.25 13.20
CA SER A 84 17.11 5.29 13.60
C SER A 84 16.12 5.59 12.47
N ASN A 85 16.61 5.73 11.23
CA ASN A 85 15.74 5.89 10.07
C ASN A 85 14.88 4.65 9.83
N LEU A 86 15.40 3.45 10.07
CA LEU A 86 14.63 2.21 9.95
C LEU A 86 13.46 2.16 10.94
N SER A 87 13.72 2.53 12.19
CA SER A 87 12.70 2.65 13.23
C SER A 87 11.65 3.69 12.85
N LYS A 88 12.05 4.84 12.27
CA LYS A 88 11.12 5.85 11.76
C LYS A 88 10.23 5.31 10.65
N CYS A 89 10.77 4.52 9.71
CA CYS A 89 9.96 3.89 8.66
C CYS A 89 8.87 2.96 9.22
N LEU A 90 9.12 2.31 10.36
CA LEU A 90 8.16 1.43 11.04
C LEU A 90 7.11 2.18 11.87
N THR A 91 7.26 3.48 12.09
CA THR A 91 6.32 4.31 12.85
C THR A 91 5.28 4.92 11.90
N CYS A 92 4.08 4.35 11.88
CA CYS A 92 2.95 4.94 11.15
C CYS A 92 2.29 6.07 11.93
N ARG A 93 1.75 7.05 11.20
CA ARG A 93 1.00 8.15 11.80
C ARG A 93 -0.30 7.66 12.43
N SER A 94 -0.40 7.71 13.75
CA SER A 94 -1.67 7.53 14.48
C SER A 94 -2.26 8.91 14.78
N SER A 95 -3.04 9.46 13.85
CA SER A 95 -3.51 10.86 13.90
C SER A 95 -4.54 11.18 14.98
N PHE A 96 -4.99 10.23 15.81
CA PHE A 96 -6.01 10.53 16.81
C PHE A 96 -5.87 9.63 18.04
N SER A 97 -5.43 10.23 19.14
CA SER A 97 -5.77 9.76 20.49
C SER A 97 -7.22 10.19 20.76
N THR A 98 -8.20 9.53 20.15
CA THR A 98 -9.47 9.35 20.87
C THR A 98 -9.10 8.58 22.13
N SER A 99 -9.72 8.91 23.25
CA SER A 99 -9.50 8.36 24.61
C SER A 99 -9.52 6.83 24.76
N ASP A 100 -9.66 6.06 23.68
CA ASP A 100 -10.15 4.68 23.70
C ASP A 100 -9.12 3.62 23.27
N SER A 101 -7.87 3.99 22.90
CA SER A 101 -6.89 2.99 22.41
C SER A 101 -5.65 2.84 23.28
N LEU A 102 -5.40 1.59 23.69
CA LEU A 102 -4.42 1.15 24.69
C LEU A 102 -3.10 0.60 24.08
N THR A 103 -2.96 0.61 22.76
CA THR A 103 -1.83 -0.02 22.05
C THR A 103 -0.71 0.94 21.64
N ILE A 104 -1.00 2.24 21.52
CA ILE A 104 -0.06 3.21 20.92
C ILE A 104 0.04 4.47 21.76
N THR A 105 1.27 4.91 21.98
CA THR A 105 1.57 6.23 22.52
C THR A 105 1.42 7.28 21.40
N ALA A 106 0.76 8.41 21.66
CA ALA A 106 0.65 9.50 20.70
C ALA A 106 2.04 9.91 20.15
N THR A 107 2.26 9.71 18.85
CA THR A 107 3.49 10.09 18.14
C THR A 107 3.54 11.61 17.97
N ALA A 108 4.69 12.23 18.25
CA ALA A 108 4.92 13.63 17.91
C ALA A 108 4.77 13.86 16.41
N LYS A 109 4.24 15.02 16.02
CA LYS A 109 3.85 15.41 14.66
C LYS A 109 5.00 15.40 13.61
N GLN A 110 6.23 15.07 13.98
CA GLN A 110 7.45 15.22 13.17
C GLN A 110 8.26 13.93 12.96
N ALA A 111 7.94 12.82 13.62
CA ALA A 111 8.73 11.59 13.57
C ALA A 111 7.95 10.38 13.04
N ASP A 112 7.11 10.59 12.02
CA ASP A 112 6.28 9.57 11.39
C ASP A 112 6.73 9.23 9.96
N ASN A 113 6.29 8.07 9.48
CA ASN A 113 6.62 7.58 8.14
C ASN A 113 5.74 8.20 7.02
N HIS A 114 4.83 9.14 7.36
CA HIS A 114 3.82 9.66 6.44
C HIS A 114 4.44 10.39 5.24
N GLY A 115 5.36 11.33 5.46
CA GLY A 115 6.03 12.07 4.39
C GLY A 115 6.90 11.15 3.52
N LEU A 116 7.64 10.26 4.17
CA LEU A 116 8.47 9.23 3.54
C LEU A 116 7.63 8.31 2.63
N ASN A 117 6.46 7.88 3.10
CA ASN A 117 5.56 7.06 2.32
C ASN A 117 5.09 7.75 1.03
N ILE A 118 4.72 9.03 1.10
CA ILE A 118 4.26 9.78 -0.08
C ILE A 118 5.37 9.83 -1.12
N PHE A 119 6.59 10.17 -0.69
CA PHE A 119 7.74 10.23 -1.58
C PHE A 119 8.06 8.86 -2.20
N GLY A 120 8.10 7.81 -1.38
CA GLY A 120 8.32 6.44 -1.86
C GLY A 120 7.24 5.94 -2.81
N LYS A 121 5.97 6.33 -2.61
CA LYS A 121 4.88 6.02 -3.55
C LYS A 121 5.13 6.67 -4.91
N ASN A 122 5.56 7.93 -4.93
CA ASN A 122 5.85 8.64 -6.17
C ASN A 122 7.03 7.99 -6.92
N LEU A 123 8.10 7.63 -6.21
CA LEU A 123 9.25 6.92 -6.77
C LEU A 123 8.85 5.57 -7.37
N LEU A 124 8.11 4.74 -6.62
CA LEU A 124 7.62 3.45 -7.11
C LEU A 124 6.76 3.62 -8.36
N THR A 125 5.83 4.58 -8.33
CA THR A 125 4.95 4.84 -9.47
C THR A 125 5.76 5.24 -10.70
N PHE A 126 6.73 6.15 -10.54
CA PHE A 126 7.60 6.60 -11.63
C PHE A 126 8.45 5.47 -12.21
N HIS A 127 9.21 4.76 -11.37
CA HIS A 127 10.15 3.73 -11.84
C HIS A 127 9.45 2.52 -12.44
N VAL A 128 8.33 2.07 -11.86
CA VAL A 128 7.56 0.94 -12.39
C VAL A 128 6.89 1.31 -13.72
N THR A 129 6.32 2.51 -13.81
CA THR A 129 5.72 3.00 -15.07
C THR A 129 6.79 3.12 -16.15
N LYS A 130 7.94 3.73 -15.83
CA LYS A 130 9.08 3.84 -16.75
C LYS A 130 9.54 2.46 -17.22
N PHE A 131 9.72 1.50 -16.31
CA PHE A 131 10.13 0.15 -16.67
C PHE A 131 9.13 -0.53 -17.61
N LEU A 132 7.83 -0.40 -17.33
CA LEU A 132 6.78 -1.00 -18.15
C LEU A 132 6.70 -0.37 -19.54
N LEU A 133 6.82 0.95 -19.66
CA LEU A 133 6.83 1.64 -20.96
C LEU A 133 8.08 1.33 -21.77
N MET A 134 9.24 1.24 -21.12
CA MET A 134 10.49 0.82 -21.78
C MET A 134 10.43 -0.64 -22.26
N LYS A 135 9.72 -1.50 -21.54
CA LYS A 135 9.56 -2.91 -21.92
C LYS A 135 8.48 -3.10 -22.98
N TYR A 136 7.31 -2.49 -22.79
CA TYR A 136 6.12 -2.59 -23.64
C TYR A 136 5.65 -1.19 -24.08
N PRO A 137 6.24 -0.61 -25.14
CA PRO A 137 5.96 0.76 -25.55
C PRO A 137 4.53 0.99 -26.07
N ARG A 138 3.86 -0.07 -26.54
CA ARG A 138 2.51 -0.02 -27.14
C ARG A 138 1.40 -0.43 -26.17
N LEU A 139 1.69 -0.55 -24.88
CA LEU A 139 0.74 -1.10 -23.93
C LEU A 139 -0.47 -0.17 -23.74
N PRO A 140 -1.72 -0.64 -23.89
CA PRO A 140 -2.90 0.19 -23.65
C PRO A 140 -2.94 0.75 -22.23
N THR A 141 -3.39 1.99 -22.07
CA THR A 141 -3.35 2.71 -20.78
C THR A 141 -4.04 1.95 -19.64
N VAL A 142 -5.16 1.28 -19.91
CA VAL A 142 -5.89 0.49 -18.90
C VAL A 142 -5.06 -0.72 -18.44
N VAL A 143 -4.42 -1.41 -19.39
CA VAL A 143 -3.56 -2.57 -19.13
C VAL A 143 -2.27 -2.13 -18.42
N LEU A 144 -1.69 -0.98 -18.82
CA LEU A 144 -0.55 -0.37 -18.13
C LEU A 144 -0.88 -0.07 -16.67
N ASN A 145 -2.03 0.55 -16.39
CA ASN A 145 -2.46 0.84 -15.01
C ASN A 145 -2.70 -0.44 -14.20
N ALA A 146 -3.27 -1.49 -14.83
CA ALA A 146 -3.43 -2.80 -14.20
C ALA A 146 -2.08 -3.45 -13.90
N ALA A 147 -1.12 -3.36 -14.81
CA ALA A 147 0.24 -3.86 -14.63
C ALA A 147 0.97 -3.12 -13.51
N ILE A 148 0.93 -1.78 -13.50
CA ILE A 148 1.48 -0.96 -12.40
C ILE A 148 0.88 -1.40 -11.06
N ASN A 149 -0.44 -1.50 -10.97
CA ASN A 149 -1.11 -1.98 -9.76
C ASN A 149 -0.69 -3.40 -9.37
N ALA A 150 -0.50 -4.30 -10.33
CA ALA A 150 -0.04 -5.66 -10.04
C ALA A 150 1.39 -5.70 -9.47
N TYR A 151 2.26 -4.74 -9.81
CA TYR A 151 3.59 -4.60 -9.19
C TYR A 151 3.55 -3.88 -7.83
N ILE A 152 2.78 -2.81 -7.68
CA ILE A 152 2.86 -1.91 -6.50
C ILE A 152 1.55 -1.74 -5.72
N SER A 153 0.60 -2.67 -5.87
CA SER A 153 -0.61 -2.70 -5.04
C SER A 153 -0.27 -2.84 -3.56
N LYS A 154 -1.17 -2.34 -2.71
CA LYS A 154 -1.03 -2.43 -1.25
C LYS A 154 -0.79 -3.87 -0.77
N ASN A 155 -1.50 -4.84 -1.33
CA ASN A 155 -1.39 -6.25 -0.93
C ASN A 155 -0.03 -6.82 -1.32
N VAL A 156 0.48 -6.44 -2.50
CA VAL A 156 1.78 -6.86 -2.98
C VAL A 156 2.89 -6.30 -2.10
N LEU A 157 2.85 -5.00 -1.80
CA LEU A 157 3.83 -4.37 -0.91
C LEU A 157 3.75 -4.95 0.52
N ALA A 158 2.55 -5.24 1.03
CA ALA A 158 2.37 -5.90 2.31
C ALA A 158 3.02 -7.29 2.34
N ASN A 159 2.84 -8.07 1.27
CA ASN A 159 3.47 -9.39 1.16
C ASN A 159 4.99 -9.31 1.06
N ILE A 160 5.54 -8.24 0.45
CA ILE A 160 6.99 -7.98 0.43
C ILE A 160 7.49 -7.62 1.84
N ALA A 161 6.76 -6.78 2.58
CA ALA A 161 7.12 -6.48 3.97
C ALA A 161 7.11 -7.74 4.86
N ARG A 162 6.12 -8.62 4.67
CA ARG A 162 6.04 -9.92 5.37
C ARG A 162 7.19 -10.84 4.99
N SER A 163 7.57 -10.91 3.72
CA SER A 163 8.72 -11.74 3.30
C SER A 163 10.05 -11.21 3.85
N TRP A 164 10.13 -9.90 4.10
CA TRP A 164 11.25 -9.30 4.84
C TRP A 164 11.20 -9.55 6.36
N GLY A 165 10.13 -10.17 6.87
CA GLY A 165 9.94 -10.48 8.29
C GLY A 165 9.63 -9.27 9.16
N VAL A 166 8.88 -8.30 8.63
CA VAL A 166 8.35 -7.18 9.40
C VAL A 166 7.17 -7.68 10.25
N GLU A 167 7.33 -7.60 11.56
CA GLU A 167 6.29 -7.95 12.52
C GLU A 167 5.49 -6.72 12.96
N VAL A 168 4.21 -6.93 13.24
CA VAL A 168 3.29 -5.90 13.73
C VAL A 168 3.27 -5.90 15.25
N GLU A 169 3.23 -4.71 15.84
CA GLU A 169 3.02 -4.56 17.28
C GLU A 169 1.54 -4.85 17.64
N GLN A 170 1.26 -6.09 18.03
CA GLN A 170 -0.07 -6.54 18.42
C GLN A 170 -0.34 -6.45 19.93
N SER A 171 0.68 -6.16 20.76
CA SER A 171 0.53 -6.22 22.21
C SER A 171 0.19 -4.85 22.82
N THR A 172 -0.78 -4.82 23.76
CA THR A 172 -1.02 -3.64 24.60
C THR A 172 0.24 -3.18 25.29
N ILE A 173 0.34 -1.88 25.55
CA ILE A 173 1.46 -1.29 26.28
C ILE A 173 1.55 -1.89 27.70
N MET A 174 0.40 -2.17 28.32
CA MET A 174 0.32 -2.82 29.63
C MET A 174 0.91 -4.23 29.62
N LYS A 175 0.60 -5.06 28.61
CA LYS A 175 1.18 -6.41 28.48
C LYS A 175 2.70 -6.36 28.34
N ARG A 176 3.22 -5.37 27.62
CA ARG A 176 4.67 -5.15 27.46
C ARG A 176 5.35 -4.79 28.77
N PHE A 177 4.73 -3.87 29.53
CA PHE A 177 5.20 -3.53 30.88
C PHE A 177 5.23 -4.75 31.81
N LEU A 178 4.15 -5.54 31.84
CA LEU A 178 4.07 -6.74 32.68
C LEU A 178 5.12 -7.81 32.29
N LYS A 179 5.43 -7.93 31.00
CA LYS A 179 6.50 -8.80 30.50
C LYS A 179 7.90 -8.26 30.75
N ASN A 180 8.04 -7.02 31.22
CA ASN A 180 9.31 -6.29 31.33
C ASN A 180 10.13 -6.34 30.04
N GLU A 181 9.48 -6.19 28.88
CA GLU A 181 10.21 -6.18 27.61
C GLU A 181 11.00 -4.87 27.41
N PRO A 182 12.19 -4.92 26.79
CA PRO A 182 12.95 -3.73 26.50
C PRO A 182 12.29 -2.91 25.37
N ILE A 183 12.30 -1.58 25.52
CA ILE A 183 11.74 -0.62 24.55
C ILE A 183 12.32 -0.82 23.13
N SER A 184 13.57 -1.28 23.03
CA SER A 184 14.25 -1.58 21.76
C SER A 184 13.50 -2.60 20.90
N VAL A 185 12.76 -3.54 21.51
CA VAL A 185 11.96 -4.53 20.77
C VAL A 185 10.72 -3.87 20.17
N THR A 186 10.01 -3.04 20.94
CA THR A 186 8.86 -2.25 20.43
C THR A 186 9.28 -1.36 19.25
N LEU A 187 10.46 -0.71 19.33
CA LEU A 187 10.94 0.17 18.25
C LEU A 187 11.22 -0.58 16.94
N GLY A 188 11.51 -1.88 17.02
CA GLY A 188 11.78 -2.72 15.86
C GLY A 188 10.57 -3.42 15.26
N LYS A 189 9.37 -3.21 15.82
CA LYS A 189 8.11 -3.68 15.27
C LYS A 189 7.35 -2.55 14.58
N LEU A 190 6.50 -2.91 13.64
CA LEU A 190 5.63 -1.98 12.93
C LEU A 190 4.55 -1.46 13.88
N ARG A 191 4.52 -0.13 14.04
CA ARG A 191 3.62 0.58 14.95
C ARG A 191 2.59 1.35 14.14
N TYR A 192 1.33 0.95 14.20
CA TYR A 192 0.21 1.65 13.57
C TYR A 192 -1.05 1.40 14.38
N TYR A 193 -2.06 2.26 14.23
CA TYR A 193 -3.34 2.12 14.91
C TYR A 193 -4.05 0.82 14.54
N ASN A 194 -3.94 -0.18 15.41
CA ASN A 194 -4.65 -1.44 15.35
C ASN A 194 -5.76 -1.47 16.41
N ASN A 195 -7.00 -1.70 16.02
CA ASN A 195 -7.98 -2.10 17.04
C ASN A 195 -7.66 -3.55 17.40
N GLU A 196 -7.38 -3.80 18.67
CA GLU A 196 -7.13 -5.15 19.17
C GLU A 196 -8.33 -6.08 18.93
N PHE A 197 -9.54 -5.50 18.85
CA PHE A 197 -10.80 -6.18 18.55
C PHE A 197 -11.18 -6.16 17.06
N ASN A 198 -10.21 -6.09 16.16
CA ASN A 198 -10.48 -6.05 14.72
C ASN A 198 -11.22 -7.31 14.22
N LYS A 199 -11.00 -8.47 14.85
CA LYS A 199 -11.68 -9.73 14.54
C LYS A 199 -11.76 -10.62 15.76
N VAL A 200 -12.87 -10.53 16.49
CA VAL A 200 -13.19 -11.43 17.61
C VAL A 200 -14.50 -12.12 17.29
N ASP A 201 -14.54 -13.44 17.44
CA ASP A 201 -15.73 -14.27 17.20
C ASP A 201 -16.36 -14.07 15.81
N GLY A 202 -15.53 -13.83 14.79
CA GLY A 202 -15.98 -13.61 13.42
C GLY A 202 -16.58 -12.22 13.15
N ILE A 203 -16.63 -11.34 14.16
CA ILE A 203 -17.10 -9.96 14.03
C ILE A 203 -15.93 -9.07 13.62
N GLU A 204 -16.06 -8.39 12.49
CA GLU A 204 -15.06 -7.43 12.00
C GLU A 204 -15.59 -5.99 12.09
N MET A 205 -14.84 -5.13 12.77
CA MET A 205 -15.15 -3.71 12.85
C MET A 205 -14.69 -2.99 11.58
N ILE A 206 -15.63 -2.66 10.69
CA ILE A 206 -15.35 -1.87 9.48
C ILE A 206 -15.41 -0.39 9.84
N SER A 207 -14.27 0.20 10.18
CA SER A 207 -14.16 1.64 10.40
C SER A 207 -13.43 2.31 9.23
N LYS A 208 -13.88 3.51 8.82
CA LYS A 208 -13.23 4.33 7.79
C LYS A 208 -11.82 4.81 8.20
N LEU A 209 -11.53 4.80 9.50
CA LEU A 209 -10.27 5.26 10.09
C LEU A 209 -9.30 4.10 10.37
N ASN A 210 -9.74 2.86 10.18
CA ASN A 210 -8.89 1.69 10.40
C ASN A 210 -7.83 1.62 9.30
N TYR A 211 -6.58 1.89 9.67
CA TYR A 211 -5.47 1.47 8.84
C TYR A 211 -5.46 -0.06 8.83
N SER A 212 -5.65 -0.66 7.66
CA SER A 212 -5.44 -2.09 7.51
C SER A 212 -3.97 -2.42 7.80
N GLU A 213 -3.72 -3.62 8.34
CA GLU A 213 -2.36 -4.14 8.47
C GLU A 213 -1.60 -4.07 7.13
N ASN A 214 -2.29 -4.43 6.04
CA ASN A 214 -1.72 -4.37 4.69
C ASN A 214 -1.33 -2.95 4.30
N ASP A 215 -2.11 -1.95 4.72
CA ASP A 215 -1.82 -0.56 4.42
C ASP A 215 -0.57 -0.12 5.20
N ALA A 216 -0.49 -0.42 6.50
CA ALA A 216 0.67 -0.09 7.33
C ALA A 216 1.97 -0.73 6.83
N LEU A 217 1.92 -2.00 6.43
CA LEU A 217 3.06 -2.70 5.82
C LEU A 217 3.46 -2.05 4.48
N ALA A 218 2.49 -1.66 3.66
CA ALA A 218 2.76 -0.96 2.40
C ALA A 218 3.36 0.44 2.61
N LEU A 219 2.94 1.17 3.66
CA LEU A 219 3.55 2.43 4.07
C LEU A 219 5.04 2.21 4.39
N PHE A 220 5.35 1.20 5.21
CA PHE A 220 6.72 0.87 5.59
C PHE A 220 7.63 0.64 4.36
N VAL A 221 7.20 -0.20 3.40
CA VAL A 221 8.01 -0.48 2.20
C VAL A 221 8.30 0.78 1.40
N ARG A 222 7.30 1.65 1.22
CA ARG A 222 7.49 2.94 0.55
C ARG A 222 8.45 3.84 1.31
N SER A 223 8.32 3.91 2.63
CA SER A 223 9.19 4.72 3.48
C SER A 223 10.65 4.25 3.42
N VAL A 224 10.91 2.94 3.38
CA VAL A 224 12.28 2.41 3.20
C VAL A 224 12.89 2.89 1.89
N ILE A 225 12.15 2.77 0.78
CA ILE A 225 12.61 3.21 -0.54
C ILE A 225 12.89 4.73 -0.55
N SER A 226 12.04 5.51 0.11
CA SER A 226 12.19 6.96 0.19
C SER A 226 13.46 7.37 0.93
N VAL A 227 13.78 6.72 2.05
CA VAL A 227 14.99 6.99 2.82
C VAL A 227 16.22 6.54 2.03
N LEU A 228 16.14 5.37 1.40
CA LEU A 228 17.22 4.88 0.55
C LEU A 228 17.54 5.86 -0.57
N TRP A 229 16.51 6.43 -1.21
CA TRP A 229 16.68 7.46 -2.23
C TRP A 229 17.35 8.74 -1.69
N THR A 230 16.96 9.20 -0.49
CA THR A 230 17.57 10.40 0.11
C THR A 230 19.06 10.22 0.43
N ILE A 231 19.51 8.97 0.61
CA ILE A 231 20.91 8.63 0.85
C ILE A 231 21.64 8.46 -0.48
N ASN A 232 21.11 7.61 -1.37
CA ASN A 232 21.71 7.29 -2.65
C ASN A 232 20.64 6.86 -3.67
N GLU A 233 20.52 7.64 -4.74
CA GLU A 233 19.59 7.40 -5.84
C GLU A 233 19.83 6.05 -6.54
N HIS A 234 21.08 5.74 -6.92
CA HIS A 234 21.40 4.51 -7.65
C HIS A 234 21.08 3.26 -6.82
N ALA A 235 21.43 3.28 -5.53
CA ALA A 235 21.11 2.19 -4.62
C ALA A 235 19.59 1.98 -4.49
N ALA A 236 18.80 3.06 -4.50
CA ALA A 236 17.34 2.97 -4.46
C ALA A 236 16.76 2.38 -5.74
N VAL A 237 17.29 2.74 -6.91
CA VAL A 237 16.89 2.16 -8.19
C VAL A 237 17.18 0.67 -8.21
N ASP A 238 18.41 0.26 -7.90
CA ASP A 238 18.82 -1.15 -7.86
C ASP A 238 17.96 -1.95 -6.88
N PHE A 239 17.61 -1.34 -5.75
CA PHE A 239 16.72 -1.93 -4.77
C PHE A 239 15.31 -2.18 -5.32
N ILE A 240 14.74 -1.21 -6.05
CA ILE A 240 13.43 -1.36 -6.71
C ILE A 240 13.51 -2.47 -7.76
N TYR A 241 14.57 -2.54 -8.57
CA TYR A 241 14.76 -3.60 -9.54
C TYR A 241 14.82 -4.99 -8.87
N LYS A 242 15.59 -5.10 -7.78
CA LYS A 242 15.80 -6.34 -7.05
C LYS A 242 14.54 -6.87 -6.36
N TYR A 243 13.75 -6.01 -5.71
CA TYR A 243 12.63 -6.46 -4.86
C TYR A 243 11.24 -6.26 -5.47
N ILE A 244 11.06 -5.28 -6.36
CA ILE A 244 9.76 -4.98 -6.97
C ILE A 244 9.70 -5.55 -8.40
N LEU A 245 10.65 -5.18 -9.26
CA LEU A 245 10.60 -5.52 -10.69
C LEU A 245 11.07 -6.94 -11.02
N SER A 246 11.76 -7.62 -10.10
CA SER A 246 12.17 -9.03 -10.23
C SER A 246 10.98 -10.00 -10.22
N ARG A 247 9.79 -9.53 -9.84
CA ARG A 247 8.57 -10.33 -9.79
C ARG A 247 8.07 -10.66 -11.19
N LYS A 248 7.69 -11.91 -11.41
CA LYS A 248 7.08 -12.35 -12.68
C LYS A 248 5.64 -11.84 -12.78
N LEU A 249 5.36 -11.07 -13.82
CA LEU A 249 4.02 -10.69 -14.24
C LEU A 249 3.82 -11.12 -15.70
N ASP A 250 2.72 -11.82 -15.94
CA ASP A 250 2.31 -12.24 -17.28
C ASP A 250 1.33 -11.21 -17.85
N ILE A 251 1.84 -10.36 -18.77
CA ILE A 251 1.05 -9.25 -19.33
C ILE A 251 -0.12 -9.76 -20.17
N SER A 252 0.02 -10.91 -20.81
CA SER A 252 -1.01 -11.51 -21.67
C SER A 252 -2.29 -11.83 -20.89
N LYS A 253 -2.22 -12.00 -19.56
CA LYS A 253 -3.39 -12.24 -18.71
C LYS A 253 -4.15 -10.98 -18.33
N LEU A 254 -3.59 -9.79 -18.59
CA LEU A 254 -4.20 -8.52 -18.22
C LEU A 254 -5.11 -7.96 -19.31
N PHE A 255 -5.04 -8.47 -20.53
CA PHE A 255 -5.87 -7.99 -21.62
C PHE A 255 -7.26 -8.62 -21.58
N TYR A 256 -8.24 -7.79 -21.92
CA TYR A 256 -9.61 -8.19 -22.18
C TYR A 256 -10.10 -7.40 -23.39
N PHE A 257 -10.48 -8.11 -24.46
CA PHE A 257 -10.95 -7.50 -25.71
C PHE A 257 -12.44 -7.73 -25.88
N GLU A 258 -13.20 -6.67 -26.15
CA GLU A 258 -14.63 -6.77 -26.41
C GLU A 258 -14.90 -7.17 -27.88
N ASN A 259 -14.34 -6.40 -28.82
CA ASN A 259 -14.58 -6.55 -30.26
C ASN A 259 -13.26 -6.60 -31.05
N PRO A 260 -12.45 -7.67 -30.90
CA PRO A 260 -11.08 -7.72 -31.41
C PRO A 260 -10.98 -7.62 -32.94
N THR A 261 -11.97 -8.10 -33.68
CA THR A 261 -11.96 -8.01 -35.15
C THR A 261 -12.12 -6.58 -35.66
N ARG A 262 -12.93 -5.77 -34.96
CA ARG A 262 -13.18 -4.37 -35.34
C ARG A 262 -11.97 -3.50 -34.98
N GLU A 263 -11.38 -3.76 -33.83
CA GLU A 263 -10.15 -3.13 -33.38
C GLU A 263 -8.97 -3.44 -34.30
N LEU A 264 -8.80 -4.70 -34.69
CA LEU A 264 -7.75 -5.08 -35.63
C LEU A 264 -7.94 -4.43 -37.02
N ALA A 265 -9.17 -4.30 -37.49
CA ALA A 265 -9.44 -3.60 -38.76
C ALA A 265 -9.06 -2.11 -38.69
N ARG A 266 -9.43 -1.43 -37.60
CA ARG A 266 -9.02 -0.03 -37.31
C ARG A 266 -7.51 0.10 -37.20
N LEU A 267 -6.84 -0.86 -36.57
CA LEU A 267 -5.39 -0.90 -36.46
C LEU A 267 -4.73 -1.00 -37.83
N CYS A 268 -5.16 -1.93 -38.67
CA CYS A 268 -4.66 -2.07 -40.03
C CYS A 268 -4.90 -0.79 -40.85
N GLU A 269 -6.07 -0.17 -40.72
CA GLU A 269 -6.38 1.11 -41.38
C GLU A 269 -5.44 2.24 -40.93
N ARG A 270 -5.19 2.35 -39.61
CA ARG A 270 -4.29 3.35 -39.04
C ARG A 270 -2.85 3.21 -39.51
N GLU A 271 -2.34 1.97 -39.56
CA GLU A 271 -0.96 1.66 -39.97
C GLU A 271 -0.81 1.53 -41.51
N ASN A 272 -1.87 1.83 -42.28
CA ASN A 272 -1.92 1.67 -43.74
C ASN A 272 -1.64 0.24 -44.24
N PHE A 273 -2.00 -0.77 -43.45
CA PHE A 273 -1.98 -2.16 -43.88
C PHE A 273 -3.21 -2.52 -44.71
N GLN A 274 -3.10 -3.59 -45.51
CA GLN A 274 -4.26 -4.12 -46.22
C GLN A 274 -5.31 -4.62 -45.22
N LYS A 275 -6.58 -4.55 -45.61
CA LYS A 275 -7.69 -4.96 -44.75
C LYS A 275 -7.49 -6.40 -44.25
N PRO A 276 -7.61 -6.67 -42.94
CA PRO A 276 -7.36 -8.00 -42.40
C PRO A 276 -8.45 -8.97 -42.83
N VAL A 277 -8.05 -10.11 -43.40
CA VAL A 277 -8.93 -11.19 -43.84
C VAL A 277 -8.63 -12.46 -43.07
N SER A 278 -9.65 -13.03 -42.44
CA SER A 278 -9.55 -14.32 -41.73
C SER A 278 -9.71 -15.48 -42.71
N LYS A 279 -8.70 -16.35 -42.83
CA LYS A 279 -8.69 -17.54 -43.68
C LYS A 279 -8.57 -18.81 -42.82
N LEU A 280 -9.27 -19.87 -43.22
CA LEU A 280 -9.14 -21.19 -42.60
C LEU A 280 -7.81 -21.82 -43.04
N ILE A 281 -6.96 -22.17 -42.08
CA ILE A 281 -5.65 -22.81 -42.33
C ILE A 281 -5.81 -24.33 -42.29
N ALA A 282 -6.47 -24.82 -41.24
CA ALA A 282 -6.71 -26.24 -41.05
C ALA A 282 -8.01 -26.46 -40.30
N GLU A 283 -8.62 -27.62 -40.51
CA GLU A 283 -9.78 -28.06 -39.76
C GLU A 283 -9.79 -29.55 -39.51
N SER A 284 -10.38 -29.94 -38.39
CA SER A 284 -10.60 -31.35 -38.05
C SER A 284 -11.92 -31.51 -37.31
N GLY A 285 -12.60 -32.64 -37.55
CA GLY A 285 -13.79 -33.03 -36.82
C GLY A 285 -14.97 -32.06 -36.95
N ARG A 286 -15.16 -31.39 -38.10
CA ARG A 286 -16.21 -30.36 -38.31
C ARG A 286 -17.61 -30.76 -37.84
N LEU A 287 -18.01 -32.02 -38.04
CA LEU A 287 -19.31 -32.57 -37.65
C LEU A 287 -19.27 -33.35 -36.31
N SER A 288 -18.23 -33.14 -35.50
CA SER A 288 -18.08 -33.76 -34.18
C SER A 288 -18.55 -32.82 -33.06
N LYS A 289 -18.60 -33.34 -31.83
CA LYS A 289 -18.93 -32.53 -30.64
C LYS A 289 -17.83 -31.50 -30.30
N ALA A 290 -16.59 -31.80 -30.65
CA ALA A 290 -15.40 -31.00 -30.36
C ALA A 290 -14.56 -30.81 -31.63
N PRO A 291 -15.08 -30.05 -32.61
CA PRO A 291 -14.31 -29.71 -33.82
C PRO A 291 -13.13 -28.80 -33.44
N VAL A 292 -12.10 -28.78 -34.29
CA VAL A 292 -10.98 -27.86 -34.16
C VAL A 292 -10.83 -27.11 -35.47
N PHE A 293 -11.01 -25.79 -35.42
CA PHE A 293 -10.76 -24.89 -36.54
C PHE A 293 -9.55 -24.04 -36.23
N ILE A 294 -8.57 -24.02 -37.13
CA ILE A 294 -7.40 -23.16 -37.07
C ILE A 294 -7.56 -22.08 -38.12
N ILE A 295 -7.63 -20.83 -37.68
CA ILE A 295 -7.84 -19.66 -38.53
C ILE A 295 -6.65 -18.72 -38.39
N GLY A 296 -6.14 -18.25 -39.52
CA GLY A 296 -5.16 -17.17 -39.57
C GLY A 296 -5.81 -15.86 -40.03
N VAL A 297 -5.40 -14.75 -39.44
CA VAL A 297 -5.72 -13.42 -39.95
C VAL A 297 -4.54 -12.91 -40.77
N PHE A 298 -4.80 -12.60 -42.04
CA PHE A 298 -3.81 -12.15 -43.00
C PHE A 298 -4.07 -10.70 -43.41
N SER A 299 -3.01 -9.92 -43.56
CA SER A 299 -3.01 -8.64 -44.27
C SER A 299 -2.17 -8.81 -45.52
N GLY A 300 -2.82 -8.95 -46.67
CA GLY A 300 -2.17 -9.41 -47.90
C GLY A 300 -1.63 -10.83 -47.74
N GLU A 301 -0.30 -10.95 -47.84
CA GLU A 301 0.44 -12.21 -47.68
C GLU A 301 0.91 -12.46 -46.24
N GLU A 302 0.98 -11.42 -45.40
CA GLU A 302 1.52 -11.55 -44.05
C GLU A 302 0.47 -12.07 -43.06
N LYS A 303 0.83 -13.10 -42.28
CA LYS A 303 -0.01 -13.65 -41.21
C LYS A 303 0.20 -12.84 -39.92
N LEU A 304 -0.77 -12.00 -39.58
CA LEU A 304 -0.74 -11.17 -38.37
C LEU A 304 -0.96 -12.00 -37.10
N GLY A 305 -1.92 -12.93 -37.14
CA GLY A 305 -2.34 -13.71 -35.98
C GLY A 305 -2.93 -15.05 -36.35
N GLU A 306 -2.92 -15.97 -35.39
CA GLU A 306 -3.45 -17.32 -35.52
C GLU A 306 -4.28 -17.67 -34.29
N GLY A 307 -5.40 -18.37 -34.51
CA GLY A 307 -6.30 -18.75 -33.43
C GLY A 307 -6.99 -20.07 -33.73
N TYR A 308 -7.09 -20.90 -32.70
CA TYR A 308 -7.82 -22.16 -32.75
C TYR A 308 -9.12 -22.05 -31.94
N GLY A 309 -10.18 -22.74 -32.36
CA GLY A 309 -11.46 -22.74 -31.63
C GLY A 309 -12.38 -23.86 -32.04
N SER A 310 -13.41 -24.10 -31.21
CA SER A 310 -14.44 -25.10 -31.45
C SER A 310 -15.53 -24.60 -32.39
N SER A 311 -15.52 -23.32 -32.74
CA SER A 311 -16.34 -22.76 -33.80
C SER A 311 -15.53 -21.82 -34.69
N LEU A 312 -15.96 -21.67 -35.94
CA LEU A 312 -15.34 -20.70 -36.86
C LEU A 312 -15.33 -19.28 -36.28
N LYS A 313 -16.39 -18.90 -35.56
CA LYS A 313 -16.50 -17.57 -34.91
C LYS A 313 -15.50 -17.41 -33.76
N GLU A 314 -15.34 -18.44 -32.93
CA GLU A 314 -14.38 -18.47 -31.82
C GLU A 314 -12.94 -18.45 -32.30
N ALA A 315 -12.60 -19.30 -33.28
CA ALA A 315 -11.26 -19.33 -33.88
C ALA A 315 -10.91 -17.98 -34.53
N LYS A 316 -11.86 -17.36 -35.24
CA LYS A 316 -11.70 -16.02 -35.83
C LYS A 316 -11.47 -14.94 -34.77
N ALA A 317 -12.23 -14.96 -33.68
CA ALA A 317 -12.05 -14.02 -32.58
C ALA A 317 -10.67 -14.18 -31.92
N ARG A 318 -10.25 -15.42 -31.65
CA ARG A 318 -8.93 -15.73 -31.07
C ARG A 318 -7.78 -15.33 -31.97
N ALA A 319 -7.89 -15.54 -33.27
CA ALA A 319 -6.87 -15.14 -34.24
C ALA A 319 -6.71 -13.61 -34.27
N ALA A 320 -7.82 -12.86 -34.13
CA ALA A 320 -7.76 -11.41 -34.01
C ALA A 320 -7.16 -10.96 -32.67
N THR A 321 -7.49 -11.62 -31.55
CA THR A 321 -6.87 -11.30 -30.25
C THR A 321 -5.38 -11.60 -30.25
N ASP A 322 -4.92 -12.67 -30.89
CA ASP A 322 -3.49 -12.99 -31.02
C ASP A 322 -2.74 -11.91 -31.80
N ALA A 323 -3.30 -11.42 -32.91
CA ALA A 323 -2.74 -10.31 -33.67
C ALA A 323 -2.64 -9.03 -32.83
N LEU A 324 -3.69 -8.67 -32.09
CA LEU A 324 -3.68 -7.51 -31.18
C LEU A 324 -2.68 -7.68 -30.04
N MET A 325 -2.56 -8.88 -29.47
CA MET A 325 -1.57 -9.19 -28.43
C MET A 325 -0.15 -9.00 -28.92
N LYS A 326 0.17 -9.51 -30.12
CA LYS A 326 1.50 -9.31 -30.74
C LYS A 326 1.81 -7.84 -30.96
N TRP A 327 0.80 -7.04 -31.32
CA TRP A 327 0.96 -5.60 -31.48
C TRP A 327 1.21 -4.89 -30.14
N TYR A 328 0.34 -5.11 -29.14
CA TYR A 328 0.37 -4.37 -27.88
C TYR A 328 1.44 -4.87 -26.90
N ALA A 329 1.69 -6.17 -26.85
CA ALA A 329 2.70 -6.80 -26.00
C ALA A 329 4.08 -6.92 -26.68
N TYR A 330 4.32 -6.12 -27.72
CA TYR A 330 5.64 -6.01 -28.35
C TYR A 330 6.69 -5.59 -27.31
N GLU A 331 7.74 -6.41 -27.17
CA GLU A 331 8.86 -6.13 -26.27
C GLU A 331 10.01 -5.47 -27.03
N ALA A 332 10.43 -4.28 -26.60
CA ALA A 332 11.60 -3.63 -27.16
C ALA A 332 12.90 -4.31 -26.68
N VAL A 333 13.84 -4.54 -27.60
CA VAL A 333 15.11 -5.20 -27.28
C VAL A 333 16.03 -4.22 -26.53
N GLN A 334 16.24 -4.47 -25.23
CA GLN A 334 17.00 -3.59 -24.32
C GLN A 334 18.46 -3.33 -24.74
N ASN A 335 19.07 -4.21 -25.54
CA ASN A 335 20.47 -4.13 -25.97
C ASN A 335 20.66 -3.50 -27.36
N SER A 336 19.57 -3.10 -28.02
CA SER A 336 19.66 -2.49 -29.34
C SER A 336 19.87 -0.99 -29.21
N LYS A 337 20.74 -0.39 -30.03
CA LYS A 337 20.88 1.07 -30.18
C LYS A 337 19.64 1.70 -30.85
N GLN A 338 18.46 1.11 -30.66
CA GLN A 338 17.21 1.61 -31.20
C GLN A 338 16.82 2.86 -30.43
N GLU A 339 16.36 3.86 -31.15
CA GLU A 339 15.71 5.01 -30.55
C GLU A 339 14.49 4.56 -29.74
N PRO A 340 14.17 5.25 -28.63
CA PRO A 340 13.03 4.88 -27.81
C PRO A 340 11.75 4.92 -28.63
N LEU A 341 11.12 3.76 -28.83
CA LEU A 341 9.87 3.64 -29.56
C LEU A 341 8.74 4.28 -28.76
N ILE A 342 8.06 5.26 -29.37
CA ILE A 342 6.88 5.92 -28.81
C ILE A 342 5.69 5.55 -29.68
N ASP A 343 4.69 4.93 -29.06
CA ASP A 343 3.46 4.52 -29.74
C ASP A 343 2.53 5.72 -30.00
N PRO A 344 1.82 5.78 -31.14
CA PRO A 344 0.77 6.78 -31.41
C PRO A 344 -0.48 6.63 -30.50
N GLY A 345 -0.48 5.69 -29.56
CA GLY A 345 -1.53 5.49 -28.58
C GLY A 345 -2.44 4.31 -28.91
N THR A 346 -3.36 4.01 -27.99
CA THR A 346 -4.30 2.89 -28.12
C THR A 346 -5.26 3.10 -29.30
N VAL A 347 -5.61 2.01 -29.99
CA VAL A 347 -6.59 2.05 -31.08
C VAL A 347 -7.97 2.34 -30.48
N ILE A 348 -8.60 3.42 -30.94
CA ILE A 348 -9.97 3.80 -30.53
C ILE A 348 -10.91 3.27 -31.61
N VAL A 349 -12.00 2.60 -31.21
CA VAL A 349 -12.90 1.82 -32.09
C VAL A 349 -14.33 2.30 -32.03
#